data_AF-A0A2J6J562-F1
#
_entry.id   AF-A0A2J6J562-F1
#
_cell.length_a   1.000
_cell.length_b   1.000
_cell.length_c   1.000
_cell.angle_alpha   90.00
_cell.angle_beta   90.00
_cell.angle_gamma   90.00
#
_symmetry.space_group_name_H-M   'P 1'
#
loop_
_entity.id
_entity.type
_entity.pdbx_description
1 polymer ?
#
loop_
_entity_poly.entity_id
_entity_poly.type
_entity_poly.pdbx_seq_one_letter_code
_entity_poly.pdbx_strand_id
1 'polypeptide(L)'
;MAQSLVIVESPAKAKTIEKFLGKGYKVLASYGHVRALPSKQGSVDTEHDFAPKYHILPESQKHIDLLKKEVAKCSELILATDLDREGEAIAWHLLEALGIDE
;
A
#
# COMPACT_ATOMS: atom_id res chain seq x y z
N MET A 1 0.20 -9.00 23.09
CA MET A 1 -0.35 -7.74 22.56
C MET A 1 -0.45 -7.90 21.06
N ALA A 2 -1.56 -7.49 20.46
CA ALA A 2 -1.69 -7.49 19.01
C ALA A 2 -0.66 -6.51 18.41
N GLN A 3 -0.02 -6.89 17.32
CA GLN A 3 1.04 -6.09 16.70
C GLN A 3 0.41 -5.08 15.75
N SER A 4 0.85 -3.82 15.79
CA SER A 4 0.49 -2.82 14.77
C SER A 4 1.35 -3.05 13.53
N LEU A 5 0.75 -2.97 12.35
CA LEU A 5 1.44 -3.07 11.06
C LEU A 5 1.64 -1.67 10.49
N VAL A 6 2.89 -1.32 10.20
CA VAL A 6 3.25 -0.06 9.55
C VAL A 6 3.70 -0.35 8.12
N ILE A 7 3.10 0.30 7.13
CA ILE A 7 3.50 0.19 5.72
C ILE A 7 4.17 1.48 5.29
N VAL A 8 5.35 1.36 4.69
CA VAL A 8 6.13 2.47 4.11
C VAL A 8 6.46 2.16 2.65
N GLU A 9 6.93 3.12 1.88
CA GLU A 9 7.19 2.89 0.45
C GLU A 9 8.45 2.06 0.19
N SER A 10 9.54 2.36 0.92
CA SER A 10 10.87 1.84 0.60
C SER A 10 11.43 0.89 1.67
N PRO A 11 12.19 -0.15 1.28
CA PRO A 11 12.80 -1.09 2.23
C PRO A 11 13.79 -0.43 3.19
N ALA A 12 14.44 0.66 2.75
CA ALA A 12 15.36 1.42 3.58
C ALA A 12 14.62 2.14 4.72
N LYS A 13 13.51 2.80 4.40
CA LYS A 13 12.63 3.42 5.42
C LYS A 13 12.10 2.36 6.39
N ALA A 14 11.69 1.19 5.89
CA ALA A 14 11.14 0.12 6.72
C ALA A 14 12.12 -0.32 7.82
N LYS A 15 13.37 -0.63 7.42
CA LYS A 15 14.43 -1.02 8.37
C LYS A 15 14.75 0.06 9.41
N THR A 16 14.69 1.33 9.00
CA THR A 16 14.98 2.46 9.90
C THR A 16 13.85 2.68 10.90
N ILE A 17 12.60 2.71 10.41
CA ILE A 17 11.41 2.93 11.25
C ILE A 17 11.18 1.75 12.20
N GLU A 18 11.40 0.51 11.76
CA GLU A 18 11.27 -0.67 12.63
C GLU A 18 12.23 -0.62 13.83
N LYS A 19 13.46 -0.13 13.62
CA LYS A 19 14.42 0.08 14.71
C LYS A 19 13.99 1.16 15.68
N PHE A 20 13.33 2.21 15.21
CA PHE A 20 12.85 3.30 16.07
C PHE A 20 11.61 2.90 16.88
N LEU A 21 10.66 2.21 16.25
CA LEU A 21 9.41 1.80 16.91
C LEU A 21 9.60 0.61 17.85
N GLY A 22 10.48 -0.34 17.48
CA GLY A 22 10.81 -1.48 18.32
C GLY A 22 9.66 -2.48 18.49
N LYS A 23 9.58 -3.08 19.68
CA LYS A 23 8.63 -4.19 19.95
C LYS A 23 7.19 -3.69 19.90
N GLY A 24 6.32 -4.47 19.26
CA GLY A 24 4.90 -4.16 19.11
C GLY A 24 4.53 -3.67 17.71
N TYR A 25 5.52 -3.28 16.91
CA TYR A 25 5.34 -2.88 15.52
C TYR A 25 6.01 -3.88 14.59
N LYS A 26 5.36 -4.11 13.45
CA LYS A 26 5.94 -4.77 12.29
C LYS A 26 5.95 -3.76 11.16
N VAL A 27 7.10 -3.53 10.54
CA VAL A 27 7.21 -2.52 9.47
C VAL A 27 7.52 -3.20 8.15
N LEU A 28 6.67 -3.02 7.15
CA LEU A 28 6.82 -3.59 5.81
C LEU A 28 6.87 -2.49 4.75
N ALA A 29 7.53 -2.78 3.64
CA ALA A 29 7.58 -1.89 2.49
C ALA A 29 6.56 -2.30 1.41
N SER A 30 5.90 -1.34 0.77
CA SER A 30 5.08 -1.55 -0.42
C SER A 30 5.92 -1.72 -1.69
N TYR A 31 7.17 -1.26 -1.67
CA TYR A 31 8.07 -1.15 -2.82
C TYR A 31 7.59 -0.13 -3.87
N GLY A 32 6.96 0.95 -3.40
CA GLY A 32 6.42 2.03 -4.22
C GLY A 32 4.94 1.80 -4.57
N HIS A 33 4.57 2.17 -5.81
CA HIS A 33 3.23 2.00 -6.33
C HIS A 33 2.85 0.52 -6.45
N VAL A 34 1.63 0.19 -6.02
CA VAL A 34 1.10 -1.19 -6.07
C VAL A 34 0.07 -1.39 -7.17
N ARG A 35 -0.53 -0.29 -7.64
CA ARG A 35 -1.52 -0.26 -8.72
C ARG A 35 -1.08 0.78 -9.74
N ALA A 36 -1.45 0.56 -10.99
CA ALA A 36 -1.24 1.51 -12.07
C ALA A 36 -2.36 1.43 -13.10
N LEU A 37 -2.44 2.44 -13.96
CA LEU A 37 -3.28 2.38 -15.15
C LEU A 37 -2.65 1.40 -16.16
N PRO A 38 -3.41 0.45 -16.72
CA PRO A 38 -2.91 -0.43 -17.75
C PRO A 38 -2.51 0.36 -19.00
N SER A 39 -1.43 -0.03 -19.66
CA SER A 39 -0.85 0.67 -20.82
C SER A 39 -1.69 0.59 -22.11
N LYS A 40 -2.90 0.01 -22.04
CA LYS A 40 -3.79 -0.22 -23.18
C LYS A 40 -4.86 0.88 -23.25
N GLN A 41 -5.44 1.06 -24.43
CA GLN A 41 -6.59 1.94 -24.62
C GLN A 41 -7.74 1.52 -23.69
N GLY A 42 -8.42 2.52 -23.10
CA GLY A 42 -9.56 2.33 -22.20
C GLY A 42 -9.23 2.24 -20.70
N SER A 43 -8.03 2.65 -20.29
CA SER A 43 -7.64 2.71 -18.87
C SER A 43 -8.35 3.81 -18.07
N VAL A 44 -8.96 4.77 -18.75
CA VAL A 44 -9.80 5.82 -18.17
C VAL A 44 -11.13 5.82 -18.90
N ASP A 45 -12.22 5.78 -18.14
CA ASP A 45 -13.58 5.81 -18.66
C ASP A 45 -14.04 7.24 -18.88
N THR A 46 -13.87 7.77 -20.09
CA THR A 46 -14.20 9.17 -20.41
C THR A 46 -15.70 9.46 -20.45
N GLU A 47 -16.54 8.41 -20.46
CA GLU A 47 -18.00 8.55 -20.46
C GLU A 47 -18.57 8.56 -19.03
N HIS A 48 -17.82 8.03 -18.06
CA HIS A 48 -18.22 7.91 -16.66
C HIS A 48 -17.26 8.68 -15.75
N ASP A 49 -17.33 10.01 -15.79
CA ASP A 49 -16.57 10.92 -14.92
C ASP A 49 -15.04 10.68 -14.87
N PHE A 50 -14.46 10.24 -16.00
CA PHE A 50 -13.05 9.89 -16.09
C PHE A 50 -12.62 8.81 -15.08
N ALA A 51 -13.50 7.85 -14.77
CA ALA A 51 -13.22 6.80 -13.80
C ALA A 51 -11.97 5.98 -14.22
N PRO A 52 -10.91 5.95 -13.40
CA PRO A 52 -9.69 5.20 -13.72
C PRO A 52 -9.87 3.70 -13.46
N LYS A 53 -9.36 2.87 -14.37
CA LYS A 53 -9.35 1.40 -14.26
C LYS A 53 -7.98 0.93 -13.80
N TYR A 54 -7.72 1.01 -12.50
CA TYR A 54 -6.45 0.60 -11.91
C TYR A 54 -6.30 -0.91 -11.80
N HIS A 55 -5.11 -1.42 -12.11
CA HIS A 55 -4.75 -2.84 -11.99
C HIS A 55 -3.57 -2.99 -11.02
N ILE A 56 -3.55 -4.10 -10.27
CA ILE A 56 -2.37 -4.46 -9.46
C ILE A 56 -1.20 -4.75 -10.42
N LEU A 57 -0.05 -4.16 -10.14
CA LEU A 57 1.16 -4.41 -10.90
C LEU A 57 1.64 -5.87 -10.67
N PRO A 58 2.02 -6.62 -11.74
CA PRO A 58 2.46 -8.01 -11.59
C PRO A 58 3.61 -8.19 -10.60
N GLU A 59 4.56 -7.26 -10.58
CA GLU A 59 5.68 -7.22 -9.65
C GLU A 59 5.25 -7.01 -8.19
N SER A 60 4.14 -6.29 -7.96
CA SER A 60 3.62 -5.95 -6.64
C SER A 60 2.73 -7.05 -6.06
N GLN A 61 2.30 -8.03 -6.85
CA GLN A 61 1.37 -9.08 -6.40
C GLN A 61 1.88 -9.85 -5.17
N LYS A 62 3.15 -10.27 -5.17
CA LYS A 62 3.74 -10.99 -4.04
C LYS A 62 3.78 -10.15 -2.77
N HIS A 63 3.99 -8.84 -2.91
CA HIS A 63 4.01 -7.90 -1.80
C HIS A 63 2.60 -7.69 -1.25
N ILE A 64 1.61 -7.51 -2.12
CA ILE A 64 0.20 -7.42 -1.72
C ILE A 64 -0.27 -8.68 -0.99
N ASP A 65 0.08 -9.87 -1.48
CA ASP A 65 -0.30 -11.13 -0.82
C ASP A 65 0.31 -11.25 0.59
N LEU A 66 1.54 -10.77 0.77
CA LEU A 66 2.17 -10.68 2.09
C LEU A 66 1.45 -9.66 2.97
N LEU A 67 1.21 -8.45 2.46
CA LEU A 67 0.54 -7.39 3.21
C LEU A 67 -0.86 -7.82 3.66
N LYS A 68 -1.67 -8.45 2.79
CA LYS A 68 -2.99 -9.01 3.15
C LYS A 68 -2.92 -9.99 4.32
N LYS A 69 -1.92 -10.88 4.31
CA LYS A 69 -1.72 -11.86 5.39
C LYS A 69 -1.35 -11.21 6.72
N GLU A 70 -0.64 -10.09 6.69
CA GLU A 70 -0.18 -9.39 7.89
C GLU A 70 -1.24 -8.43 8.43
N VAL A 71 -1.97 -7.75 7.54
CA VAL A 71 -3.15 -6.94 7.88
C VAL A 71 -4.18 -7.78 8.63
N ALA A 72 -4.46 -9.00 8.16
CA ALA A 72 -5.42 -9.90 8.82
C ALA A 72 -5.02 -10.33 10.25
N LYS A 73 -3.77 -10.07 10.66
CA LYS A 73 -3.24 -10.43 11.99
C LYS A 73 -2.98 -9.21 12.89
N CYS A 74 -2.94 -8.01 12.31
CA CYS A 74 -2.63 -6.80 13.06
C CYS A 74 -3.89 -6.24 13.74
N SER A 75 -3.71 -5.57 14.87
CA SER A 75 -4.80 -4.81 15.51
C SER A 75 -5.02 -3.44 14.88
N GLU A 76 -4.00 -2.91 14.22
CA GLU A 76 -3.97 -1.55 13.70
C GLU A 76 -3.07 -1.52 12.47
N LEU A 77 -3.55 -0.87 11.42
CA LEU A 77 -2.81 -0.60 10.20
C LEU A 77 -2.43 0.88 10.17
N ILE A 78 -1.14 1.17 10.00
CA ILE A 78 -0.61 2.53 9.88
C ILE A 78 0.03 2.67 8.50
N LEU A 79 -0.45 3.61 7.71
CA LEU A 79 0.16 3.98 6.43
C LEU A 79 1.11 5.15 6.67
N ALA A 80 2.41 4.91 6.50
CA ALA A 80 3.49 5.87 6.74
C ALA A 80 4.22 6.17 5.42
N THR A 81 3.44 6.54 4.40
CA THR A 81 3.93 7.05 3.11
C THR A 81 4.44 8.49 3.25
N ASP A 82 5.05 9.03 2.20
CA ASP A 82 5.55 10.40 2.24
C ASP A 82 4.42 11.44 2.36
N LEU A 83 4.70 12.55 3.03
CA LEU A 83 3.75 13.64 3.27
C LEU A 83 3.57 14.54 2.03
N ASP A 84 3.32 13.92 0.89
CA ASP A 84 3.04 14.57 -0.38
C ASP A 84 1.91 13.85 -1.13
N ARG A 85 1.54 14.38 -2.30
CA ARG A 85 0.45 13.81 -3.10
C ARG A 85 0.74 12.39 -3.59
N GLU A 86 2.00 12.04 -3.79
CA GLU A 86 2.38 10.73 -4.30
C GLU A 86 2.27 9.70 -3.19
N GLY A 87 2.74 10.05 -1.98
CA GLY A 87 2.57 9.22 -0.80
C GLY A 87 1.10 9.01 -0.44
N GLU A 88 0.24 10.04 -0.58
CA GLU A 88 -1.20 9.89 -0.37
C GLU A 88 -1.84 8.96 -1.42
N ALA A 89 -1.45 9.10 -2.70
CA ALA A 89 -1.93 8.23 -3.76
C ALA A 89 -1.50 6.77 -3.54
N ILE A 90 -0.28 6.54 -3.05
CA ILE A 90 0.22 5.20 -2.70
C ILE A 90 -0.58 4.62 -1.52
N ALA A 91 -0.86 5.42 -0.49
CA ALA A 91 -1.67 5.02 0.66
C ALA A 91 -3.07 4.60 0.22
N TRP A 92 -3.74 5.42 -0.58
CA TRP A 92 -5.05 5.11 -1.14
C TRP A 92 -5.02 3.82 -2.00
N HIS A 93 -4.03 3.69 -2.88
CA HIS A 93 -3.87 2.47 -3.69
C HIS A 93 -3.61 1.21 -2.85
N LEU A 94 -2.92 1.33 -1.72
CA LEU A 94 -2.72 0.23 -0.79
C LEU A 94 -4.04 -0.20 -0.16
N LEU A 95 -4.83 0.73 0.38
CA LEU A 95 -6.14 0.42 0.98
C LEU A 95 -7.03 -0.36 0.01
N GLU A 96 -7.16 0.16 -1.20
CA GLU A 96 -7.93 -0.46 -2.27
C GLU A 96 -7.39 -1.84 -2.69
N ALA A 97 -6.07 -2.00 -2.82
CA ALA A 97 -5.46 -3.28 -3.17
C ALA A 97 -5.65 -4.33 -2.06
N LEU A 98 -5.70 -3.87 -0.81
CA LEU A 98 -5.91 -4.67 0.39
C LEU A 98 -7.40 -4.97 0.63
N GLY A 99 -8.31 -4.21 0.02
CA GLY A 99 -9.76 -4.32 0.20
C GLY A 99 -10.20 -3.79 1.55
N ILE A 100 -9.62 -2.66 1.97
CA ILE A 100 -9.91 -1.99 3.24
C ILE A 100 -10.59 -0.67 2.89
N ASP A 101 -11.79 -0.49 3.41
CA ASP A 101 -12.52 0.78 3.33
C ASP A 101 -12.04 1.73 4.46
N GLU A 102 -12.04 3.03 4.18
CA GLU A 102 -11.74 4.09 5.16
C GLU A 102 -12.84 4.27 6.23
#